data_AF-A0A7W8CXB2-F1
#
_entry.id   AF-A0A7W8CXB2-F1
#
_cell.length_a   1.000
_cell.length_b   1.000
_cell.length_c   1.000
_cell.angle_alpha   90.00
_cell.angle_beta   90.00
_cell.angle_gamma   90.00
#
_symmetry.space_group_name_H-M   'P 1'
#
loop_
_entity.id
_entity.type
_entity.pdbx_description
1 polymer ?
#
loop_
_entity_poly.entity_id
_entity_poly.type
_entity_poly.pdbx_seq_one_letter_code
_entity_poly.pdbx_strand_id
1 'polypeptide(L)'
;MQSIYEDHLPEMEATMQRFMERIDACRHQMKERLGMDPVEHCLCRIKSEESMREKCRRKGLPETCDSALKEIHDAIGIRVVCAFLDDVYTIRDNLAQWQDAKIVTEKDYIKNVKPNGYRSYHMILQADNGYYVEIQLRTISMDTWAALEHHLKYKKQYKGNQELIVSELKRCADELASTDLSMQTLRDLIFEENEAGS
;
A
#
# COMPACT_ATOMS: atom_id res chain seq x y z
N MET A 1 3.73 17.74 -25.95
CA MET A 1 2.62 16.86 -25.54
C MET A 1 1.91 17.62 -24.44
N GLN A 2 0.62 17.93 -24.56
CA GLN A 2 -0.14 18.62 -23.48
C GLN A 2 -0.03 17.82 -22.19
N SER A 3 0.21 18.48 -21.06
CA SER A 3 0.22 17.79 -19.77
C SER A 3 -1.17 17.21 -19.48
N ILE A 4 -1.21 16.01 -18.92
CA ILE A 4 -2.48 15.39 -18.48
C ILE A 4 -2.94 15.97 -17.14
N TYR A 5 -2.01 16.48 -16.34
CA TYR A 5 -2.26 16.89 -14.96
C TYR A 5 -2.18 18.41 -14.75
N GLU A 6 -1.80 19.19 -15.77
CA GLU A 6 -1.38 20.61 -15.70
C GLU A 6 -2.09 21.43 -14.61
N ASP A 7 -3.41 21.61 -14.69
CA ASP A 7 -4.17 22.42 -13.72
C ASP A 7 -4.56 21.69 -12.43
N HIS A 8 -4.45 20.36 -12.40
CA HIS A 8 -4.89 19.50 -11.31
C HIS A 8 -3.76 19.09 -10.36
N LEU A 9 -2.49 19.22 -10.77
CA LEU A 9 -1.34 18.78 -9.99
C LEU A 9 -1.29 19.40 -8.59
N PRO A 10 -1.53 20.72 -8.39
CA PRO A 10 -1.52 21.31 -7.04
C PRO A 10 -2.61 20.72 -6.13
N GLU A 11 -3.79 20.44 -6.67
CA GLU A 11 -4.89 19.83 -5.91
C GLU A 11 -4.61 18.35 -5.60
N MET A 12 -3.96 17.62 -6.51
CA MET A 12 -3.52 16.25 -6.28
C MET A 12 -2.47 16.19 -5.18
N GLU A 13 -1.50 17.11 -5.18
CA GLU A 13 -0.49 17.22 -4.13
C GLU A 13 -1.12 17.58 -2.78
N ALA A 14 -2.05 18.53 -2.75
CA ALA A 14 -2.80 18.88 -1.55
C ALA A 14 -3.63 17.68 -1.02
N THR A 15 -4.24 16.91 -1.92
CA THR A 15 -4.97 15.69 -1.55
C THR A 15 -4.03 14.66 -0.95
N MET A 16 -2.90 14.38 -1.63
CA MET A 16 -1.89 13.46 -1.13
C MET A 16 -1.40 13.86 0.27
N GLN A 17 -1.12 15.15 0.48
CA GLN A 17 -0.67 15.68 1.76
C GLN A 17 -1.72 15.50 2.88
N ARG A 18 -3.01 15.75 2.60
CA ARG A 18 -4.09 15.51 3.58
C ARG A 18 -4.16 14.05 4.04
N PHE A 19 -3.98 13.10 3.12
CA PHE A 19 -3.95 11.68 3.47
C PHE A 19 -2.70 11.31 4.27
N MET A 20 -1.54 11.90 3.94
CA MET A 20 -0.31 11.72 4.72
C MET A 20 -0.49 12.22 6.15
N GLU A 21 -1.05 13.41 6.34
CA GLU A 21 -1.35 13.98 7.66
C GLU A 21 -2.32 13.11 8.45
N ARG A 22 -3.33 12.53 7.79
CA ARG A 22 -4.26 11.59 8.43
C ARG A 22 -3.54 10.32 8.91
N ILE A 23 -2.65 9.76 8.09
CA ILE A 23 -1.87 8.57 8.45
C ILE A 23 -0.91 8.90 9.59
N ASP A 24 -0.24 10.06 9.55
CA ASP A 24 0.68 10.49 10.61
C ASP A 24 -0.06 10.75 11.92
N ALA A 25 -1.26 11.32 11.89
CA ALA A 25 -2.10 11.46 13.08
C ALA A 25 -2.45 10.10 13.70
N CYS A 26 -2.80 9.11 12.87
CA CYS A 26 -3.04 7.73 13.33
C CYS A 26 -1.77 7.10 13.92
N ARG A 27 -0.62 7.28 13.24
CA ARG A 27 0.70 6.81 13.70
C ARG A 27 1.03 7.37 15.08
N HIS A 28 0.83 8.68 15.30
CA HIS A 28 1.07 9.31 16.60
C HIS A 28 0.17 8.74 17.70
N GLN A 29 -1.14 8.61 17.46
CA GLN A 29 -2.08 8.02 18.43
C GLN A 29 -1.71 6.58 18.81
N MET A 30 -1.34 5.78 17.82
CA MET A 30 -0.88 4.41 18.04
C MET A 30 0.43 4.37 18.82
N LYS A 31 1.38 5.27 18.52
CA LYS A 31 2.67 5.36 19.22
C LYS A 31 2.52 5.75 20.69
N GLU A 32 1.60 6.67 20.99
CA GLU A 32 1.27 7.03 22.38
C GLU A 32 0.64 5.85 23.14
N ARG A 33 -0.25 5.10 22.48
CA ARG A 33 -0.93 3.95 23.09
C ARG A 33 0.00 2.75 23.29
N LEU A 34 0.88 2.46 22.34
CA LEU A 34 1.68 1.24 22.30
C LEU A 34 3.13 1.46 22.78
N GLY A 35 3.57 2.70 22.97
CA GLY A 35 4.96 3.03 23.29
C GLY A 35 5.97 2.74 22.17
N MET A 36 5.51 2.26 21.01
CA MET A 36 6.33 1.91 19.85
C MET A 36 5.73 2.50 18.58
N ASP A 37 6.60 2.80 17.60
CA ASP A 37 6.17 3.37 16.34
C ASP A 37 5.59 2.28 15.42
N PRO A 38 4.30 2.34 15.03
CA PRO A 38 3.67 1.30 14.23
C PRO A 38 4.00 1.39 12.74
N VAL A 39 4.54 2.53 12.27
CA VAL A 39 4.86 2.79 10.86
C VAL A 39 6.36 2.97 10.72
N GLU A 40 7.00 2.04 10.02
CA GLU A 40 8.43 2.09 9.72
C GLU A 40 8.71 3.23 8.73
N HIS A 41 7.96 3.25 7.62
CA HIS A 41 8.05 4.33 6.64
C HIS A 41 6.77 4.45 5.81
N CYS A 42 6.53 5.68 5.34
CA CYS A 42 5.44 6.00 4.43
C CYS A 42 6.02 6.64 3.16
N LEU A 43 5.66 6.10 1.99
CA LEU A 43 6.09 6.61 0.69
C LEU A 43 4.86 7.07 -0.08
N CYS A 44 4.87 8.32 -0.53
CA CYS A 44 3.83 8.85 -1.41
C CYS A 44 4.42 9.15 -2.79
N ARG A 45 3.57 9.07 -3.81
CA ARG A 45 3.92 9.48 -5.17
C ARG A 45 2.67 9.85 -5.96
N ILE A 46 2.85 10.82 -6.85
CA ILE A 46 1.95 11.02 -7.98
C ILE A 46 2.56 10.30 -9.18
N LYS A 47 1.75 9.50 -9.87
CA LYS A 47 2.20 8.73 -11.02
C LYS A 47 2.56 9.64 -12.18
N SER A 48 3.74 9.45 -12.77
CA SER A 48 4.17 10.26 -13.91
C SER A 48 3.20 10.16 -15.08
N GLU A 49 3.09 11.25 -15.85
CA GLU A 49 2.20 11.30 -17.02
C GLU A 49 2.48 10.20 -18.03
N GLU A 50 3.75 9.90 -18.28
CA GLU A 50 4.15 8.84 -19.21
C GLU A 50 3.60 7.47 -18.76
N SER A 51 3.77 7.14 -17.48
CA SER A 51 3.22 5.91 -16.88
C SER A 51 1.70 5.90 -16.86
N MET A 52 1.07 7.07 -16.74
CA MET A 52 -0.38 7.21 -16.79
C MET A 52 -0.91 6.96 -18.21
N ARG A 53 -0.30 7.56 -19.24
CA ARG A 53 -0.64 7.32 -20.66
C ARG A 53 -0.50 5.86 -21.03
N GLU A 54 0.60 5.22 -20.62
CA GLU A 54 0.78 3.78 -20.84
C GLU A 54 -0.34 2.96 -20.21
N LYS A 55 -0.78 3.32 -18.99
CA LYS A 55 -1.89 2.64 -18.32
C LYS A 55 -3.24 2.90 -19.01
N CYS A 56 -3.50 4.11 -19.49
CA CYS A 56 -4.66 4.43 -20.32
C CYS A 56 -4.68 3.54 -21.56
N ARG A 57 -3.57 3.50 -22.33
CA ARG A 57 -3.43 2.66 -23.52
C ARG A 57 -3.67 1.18 -23.23
N ARG A 58 -3.07 0.65 -22.16
CA ARG A 58 -3.24 -0.76 -21.77
C ARG A 58 -4.68 -1.11 -21.39
N LYS A 59 -5.43 -0.15 -20.85
CA LYS A 59 -6.85 -0.29 -20.51
C LYS A 59 -7.79 0.06 -21.66
N GLY A 60 -7.28 0.50 -22.81
CA GLY A 60 -8.10 0.98 -23.93
C GLY A 60 -8.83 2.30 -23.65
N LEU A 61 -8.34 3.10 -22.70
CA LEU A 61 -8.92 4.39 -22.33
C LEU A 61 -8.27 5.53 -23.14
N PRO A 62 -9.01 6.61 -23.45
CA PRO A 62 -8.44 7.82 -24.03
C PRO A 62 -7.34 8.42 -23.15
N GLU A 63 -6.26 8.95 -23.73
CA GLU A 63 -5.19 9.63 -22.98
C GLU A 63 -5.59 11.07 -22.59
N THR A 64 -6.70 11.20 -21.87
CA THR A 64 -7.27 12.48 -21.42
C THR A 64 -7.16 12.62 -19.90
N CYS A 65 -7.29 13.87 -19.42
CA CYS A 65 -7.32 14.19 -17.99
C CYS A 65 -8.43 13.44 -17.26
N ASP A 66 -9.64 13.39 -17.83
CA ASP A 66 -10.77 12.66 -17.25
C ASP A 66 -10.47 11.17 -17.09
N SER A 67 -9.89 10.50 -18.09
CA SER A 67 -9.49 9.10 -17.96
C SER A 67 -8.43 8.90 -16.87
N ALA A 68 -7.47 9.82 -16.77
CA ALA A 68 -6.38 9.71 -15.81
C ALA A 68 -6.82 9.94 -14.35
N LEU A 69 -7.80 10.83 -14.14
CA LEU A 69 -8.24 11.23 -12.80
C LEU A 69 -9.51 10.52 -12.33
N LYS A 70 -10.42 10.12 -13.23
CA LYS A 70 -11.72 9.53 -12.88
C LYS A 70 -11.79 8.02 -13.11
N GLU A 71 -11.14 7.52 -14.16
CA GLU A 71 -11.20 6.08 -14.54
C GLU A 71 -9.99 5.29 -14.01
N ILE A 72 -8.89 5.98 -13.71
CA ILE A 72 -7.67 5.39 -13.18
C ILE A 72 -7.49 5.83 -11.73
N HIS A 73 -7.78 4.91 -10.81
CA HIS A 73 -7.78 5.20 -9.38
C HIS A 73 -6.41 5.10 -8.68
N ASP A 74 -5.29 5.01 -9.43
CA ASP A 74 -3.91 4.95 -8.87
C ASP A 74 -3.04 6.15 -9.29
N ALA A 75 -3.66 7.28 -9.59
CA ALA A 75 -2.95 8.52 -9.92
C ALA A 75 -2.16 9.02 -8.70
N ILE A 76 -2.80 9.04 -7.53
CA ILE A 76 -2.17 9.30 -6.23
C ILE A 76 -1.97 7.95 -5.53
N GLY A 77 -0.73 7.62 -5.20
CA GLY A 77 -0.37 6.36 -4.55
C GLY A 77 0.36 6.61 -3.24
N ILE A 78 -0.16 6.02 -2.16
CA ILE A 78 0.48 6.04 -0.84
C ILE A 78 0.80 4.60 -0.43
N ARG A 79 2.01 4.37 0.06
CA ARG A 79 2.42 3.10 0.63
C ARG A 79 2.79 3.31 2.08
N VAL A 80 2.12 2.58 2.97
CA VAL A 80 2.41 2.59 4.40
C VAL A 80 3.00 1.22 4.75
N VAL A 81 4.25 1.23 5.22
CA VAL A 81 4.93 0.03 5.70
C VAL A 81 4.89 0.06 7.23
N CYS A 82 4.14 -0.89 7.78
CA CYS A 82 3.89 -1.05 9.20
C CYS A 82 4.86 -2.05 9.81
N ALA A 83 5.15 -1.88 11.09
CA ALA A 83 6.03 -2.77 11.83
C ALA A 83 5.43 -4.18 11.93
N PHE A 84 4.15 -4.29 12.28
CA PHE A 84 3.47 -5.57 12.43
C PHE A 84 2.16 -5.67 11.65
N LEU A 85 1.58 -6.87 11.66
CA LEU A 85 0.39 -7.19 10.90
C LEU A 85 -0.86 -6.46 11.42
N ASP A 86 -1.02 -6.34 12.73
CA ASP A 86 -2.19 -5.67 13.32
C ASP A 86 -2.19 -4.17 13.07
N ASP A 87 -1.01 -3.57 12.95
CA ASP A 87 -0.87 -2.14 12.63
C ASP A 87 -1.43 -1.85 11.22
N VAL A 88 -1.27 -2.79 10.27
CA VAL A 88 -1.86 -2.69 8.93
C VAL A 88 -3.37 -2.53 9.02
N TYR A 89 -4.04 -3.40 9.80
CA TYR A 89 -5.49 -3.35 9.93
C TYR A 89 -5.96 -2.14 10.76
N THR A 90 -5.18 -1.73 11.76
CA THR A 90 -5.49 -0.52 12.55
C THR A 90 -5.48 0.73 11.68
N ILE A 91 -4.46 0.90 10.82
CA ILE A 91 -4.39 2.05 9.91
C ILE A 91 -5.50 1.97 8.85
N ARG A 92 -5.77 0.77 8.33
CA ARG A 92 -6.91 0.53 7.42
C ARG A 92 -8.21 1.00 8.06
N ASP A 93 -8.50 0.60 9.29
CA ASP A 93 -9.74 0.92 9.99
C ASP A 93 -9.84 2.42 10.30
N ASN A 94 -8.72 3.05 10.68
CA ASN A 94 -8.65 4.49 10.90
C ASN A 94 -9.00 5.29 9.63
N LEU A 95 -8.52 4.83 8.47
CA LEU A 95 -8.83 5.43 7.17
C LEU A 95 -10.26 5.11 6.71
N ALA A 96 -10.75 3.90 7.00
CA ALA A 96 -12.12 3.48 6.67
C ALA A 96 -13.19 4.28 7.43
N GLN A 97 -12.88 4.72 8.64
CA GLN A 97 -13.76 5.53 9.50
C GLN A 97 -13.66 7.03 9.23
N TRP A 98 -12.73 7.46 8.36
CA TRP A 98 -12.52 8.88 8.09
C TRP A 98 -13.63 9.43 7.19
N GLN A 99 -14.31 10.47 7.64
CA GLN A 99 -15.50 11.02 6.96
C GLN A 99 -15.17 11.78 5.67
N ASP A 100 -13.94 12.29 5.51
CA ASP A 100 -13.54 13.09 4.35
C ASP A 100 -13.11 12.21 3.15
N ALA A 101 -13.18 10.88 3.30
CA ALA A 101 -12.85 9.92 2.27
C ALA A 101 -13.86 8.76 2.23
N LYS A 102 -14.25 8.34 1.03
CA LYS A 102 -15.14 7.20 0.81
C LYS A 102 -14.36 6.00 0.30
N ILE A 103 -14.62 4.82 0.89
CA ILE A 103 -14.10 3.56 0.36
C ILE A 103 -14.77 3.24 -0.97
N VAL A 104 -13.94 3.09 -2.01
CA VAL A 104 -14.36 2.70 -3.35
C VAL A 104 -14.10 1.20 -3.57
N THR A 105 -12.96 0.70 -3.11
CA THR A 105 -12.58 -0.71 -3.28
C THR A 105 -11.58 -1.12 -2.22
N GLU A 106 -11.69 -2.35 -1.75
CA GLU A 106 -10.71 -2.98 -0.87
C GLU A 106 -10.32 -4.35 -1.41
N LYS A 107 -9.03 -4.68 -1.34
CA LYS A 107 -8.48 -5.97 -1.75
C LYS A 107 -7.46 -6.40 -0.71
N ASP A 108 -7.87 -7.38 0.08
CA ASP A 108 -7.04 -7.99 1.10
C ASP A 108 -6.23 -9.16 0.47
N TYR A 109 -5.03 -8.85 -0.05
CA TYR A 109 -4.09 -9.88 -0.52
C TYR A 109 -3.23 -10.45 0.62
N ILE A 110 -3.45 -10.03 1.85
CA ILE A 110 -2.84 -10.68 3.02
C ILE A 110 -3.57 -11.99 3.28
N LYS A 111 -4.91 -11.95 3.31
CA LYS A 111 -5.77 -13.13 3.42
C LYS A 111 -5.89 -13.88 2.09
N ASN A 112 -6.08 -13.16 0.98
CA ASN A 112 -6.24 -13.74 -0.35
C ASN A 112 -4.94 -13.63 -1.16
N VAL A 113 -3.93 -14.39 -0.75
CA VAL A 113 -2.57 -14.34 -1.32
C VAL A 113 -2.60 -14.66 -2.81
N LYS A 114 -1.86 -13.87 -3.61
CA LYS A 114 -1.76 -14.14 -5.05
C LYS A 114 -0.96 -15.43 -5.33
N PRO A 115 -1.14 -16.06 -6.51
CA PRO A 115 -0.41 -17.29 -6.85
C PRO A 115 1.12 -17.18 -6.77
N ASN A 116 1.67 -15.98 -6.99
CA ASN A 116 3.11 -15.73 -6.88
C ASN A 116 3.60 -15.47 -5.44
N GLY A 117 2.74 -15.49 -4.43
CA GLY A 117 3.09 -15.19 -3.03
C GLY A 117 2.93 -13.72 -2.62
N TYR A 118 2.50 -12.84 -3.55
CA TYR A 118 2.34 -11.42 -3.23
C TYR A 118 1.26 -11.19 -2.15
N ARG A 119 1.64 -10.43 -1.12
CA ARG A 119 0.80 -10.00 0.00
C ARG A 119 0.87 -8.48 0.18
N SER A 120 -0.28 -7.85 0.39
CA SER A 120 -0.46 -6.43 0.73
C SER A 120 -1.96 -6.18 0.91
N TYR A 121 -2.34 -5.21 1.73
CA TYR A 121 -3.71 -4.71 1.75
C TYR A 121 -3.82 -3.51 0.82
N HIS A 122 -4.72 -3.56 -0.17
CA HIS A 122 -4.95 -2.45 -1.09
C HIS A 122 -6.32 -1.84 -0.82
N MET A 123 -6.36 -0.52 -0.65
CA MET A 123 -7.60 0.23 -0.55
C MET A 123 -7.57 1.40 -1.54
N ILE A 124 -8.70 1.64 -2.19
CA ILE A 124 -8.91 2.80 -3.03
C ILE A 124 -9.93 3.67 -2.30
N LEU A 125 -9.52 4.89 -1.98
CA LEU A 125 -10.35 5.90 -1.36
C LEU A 125 -10.63 7.02 -2.37
N GLN A 126 -11.83 7.57 -2.32
CA GLN A 126 -12.19 8.80 -3.03
C GLN A 126 -12.29 9.93 -2.02
N ALA A 127 -11.51 10.99 -2.19
CA ALA A 127 -11.59 12.17 -1.34
C ALA A 127 -12.81 13.04 -1.69
N ASP A 128 -13.14 13.95 -0.77
CA ASP A 128 -14.17 15.00 -0.90
C ASP A 128 -14.11 15.79 -2.22
N ASN A 129 -12.91 16.11 -2.69
CA ASN A 129 -12.65 16.82 -3.94
C ASN A 129 -12.67 15.92 -5.18
N GLY A 130 -13.07 14.66 -5.03
CA GLY A 130 -13.34 13.72 -6.12
C GLY A 130 -12.14 12.91 -6.61
N TYR A 131 -10.92 13.23 -6.18
CA TYR A 131 -9.72 12.49 -6.56
C TYR A 131 -9.65 11.12 -5.85
N TYR A 132 -9.09 10.14 -6.56
CA TYR A 132 -8.86 8.81 -6.04
C TYR A 132 -7.43 8.64 -5.53
N VAL A 133 -7.31 7.99 -4.38
CA VAL A 133 -6.05 7.67 -3.71
C VAL A 133 -5.97 6.16 -3.53
N GLU A 134 -4.97 5.53 -4.13
CA GLU A 134 -4.62 4.12 -3.86
C GLU A 134 -3.67 4.07 -2.66
N ILE A 135 -4.09 3.40 -1.59
CA ILE A 135 -3.26 3.16 -0.41
C ILE A 135 -2.91 1.67 -0.36
N GLN A 136 -1.61 1.40 -0.25
CA GLN A 136 -1.05 0.07 -0.11
C GLN A 136 -0.47 -0.06 1.30
N LEU A 137 -1.09 -0.88 2.13
CA LEU A 137 -0.63 -1.17 3.47
C LEU A 137 0.12 -2.51 3.45
N ARG A 138 1.28 -2.55 4.10
CA ARG A 138 2.20 -3.70 4.11
C ARG A 138 2.90 -3.80 5.44
N THR A 139 3.37 -5.00 5.78
CA THR A 139 4.43 -5.16 6.78
C THR A 139 5.81 -4.96 6.16
N ILE A 140 6.85 -4.85 6.99
CA ILE A 140 8.25 -4.81 6.54
C ILE A 140 8.59 -6.01 5.66
N SER A 141 8.16 -7.21 6.05
CA SER A 141 8.38 -8.45 5.32
C SER A 141 7.70 -8.45 3.95
N MET A 142 6.45 -7.99 3.88
CA MET A 142 5.70 -7.86 2.62
C MET A 142 6.37 -6.87 1.66
N ASP A 143 6.84 -5.73 2.16
CA ASP A 143 7.51 -4.74 1.31
C ASP A 143 8.87 -5.23 0.82
N THR A 144 9.64 -5.90 1.69
CA THR A 144 10.91 -6.55 1.33
C THR A 144 10.72 -7.53 0.20
N TRP A 145 9.76 -8.45 0.33
CA TRP A 145 9.48 -9.44 -0.71
C TRP A 145 9.07 -8.78 -2.03
N ALA A 146 8.15 -7.82 -1.96
CA ALA A 146 7.63 -7.14 -3.16
C ALA A 146 8.72 -6.33 -3.88
N ALA A 147 9.65 -5.72 -3.14
CA ALA A 147 10.80 -5.01 -3.72
C ALA A 147 11.74 -5.99 -4.44
N LEU A 148 12.09 -7.11 -3.79
CA LEU A 148 12.95 -8.14 -4.38
C LEU A 148 12.33 -8.76 -5.63
N GLU A 149 11.04 -9.11 -5.59
CA GLU A 149 10.33 -9.68 -6.73
C GLU A 149 10.29 -8.72 -7.92
N HIS A 150 10.03 -7.43 -7.65
CA HIS A 150 10.03 -6.40 -8.68
C HIS A 150 11.42 -6.24 -9.32
N HIS A 151 12.49 -6.21 -8.52
CA HIS A 151 13.87 -6.13 -9.04
C HIS A 151 14.25 -7.35 -9.90
N LEU A 152 13.79 -8.54 -9.52
CA LEU A 152 14.03 -9.77 -10.28
C LEU A 152 13.29 -9.78 -11.62
N LYS A 153 12.03 -9.33 -11.64
CA LYS A 153 11.23 -9.22 -12.87
C LYS A 153 11.76 -8.17 -13.83
N TYR A 154 12.19 -7.02 -13.32
CA TYR A 154 12.68 -5.92 -14.14
C TYR A 154 13.93 -6.30 -14.94
N LYS A 155 14.81 -7.14 -14.38
CA LYS A 155 16.10 -7.49 -15.01
C LYS A 155 16.04 -8.63 -16.04
N LYS A 156 14.93 -9.36 -16.22
CA LYS A 156 14.92 -10.55 -17.12
C LYS A 156 13.59 -10.80 -17.83
N GLN A 157 13.64 -10.89 -19.16
CA GLN A 157 12.80 -11.84 -19.91
C GLN A 157 13.36 -13.24 -19.63
N TYR A 158 12.77 -13.98 -18.69
CA TYR A 158 13.26 -15.29 -18.26
C TYR A 158 13.35 -16.25 -19.45
N LYS A 159 14.58 -16.58 -19.90
CA LYS A 159 14.85 -17.57 -20.97
C LYS A 159 14.78 -19.04 -20.48
N GLY A 160 14.10 -19.32 -19.36
CA GLY A 160 13.89 -20.67 -18.81
C GLY A 160 13.58 -20.70 -17.31
N ASN A 161 12.89 -21.76 -16.85
CA ASN A 161 12.50 -22.08 -15.45
C ASN A 161 11.57 -21.09 -14.73
N GLN A 162 10.65 -20.44 -15.44
CA GLN A 162 9.69 -19.50 -14.83
C GLN A 162 8.86 -20.12 -13.71
N GLU A 163 8.39 -21.36 -13.88
CA GLU A 163 7.58 -22.05 -12.87
C GLU A 163 8.36 -22.25 -11.57
N LEU A 164 9.62 -22.72 -11.66
CA LEU A 164 10.49 -22.90 -10.50
C LEU A 164 10.81 -21.57 -9.81
N ILE A 165 11.03 -20.50 -10.58
CA ILE A 165 11.28 -19.17 -10.01
C ILE A 165 10.05 -18.66 -9.26
N VAL A 166 8.86 -18.83 -9.85
CA VAL A 166 7.60 -18.44 -9.21
C VAL A 166 7.35 -19.27 -7.94
N SER A 167 7.66 -20.57 -7.95
CA SER A 167 7.50 -21.42 -6.77
C SER A 167 8.48 -21.03 -5.65
N GLU A 168 9.73 -20.74 -5.97
CA GLU A 168 10.72 -20.28 -4.97
C GLU A 168 10.36 -18.89 -4.41
N LEU A 169 9.93 -17.96 -5.27
CA LEU A 169 9.43 -16.67 -4.82
C LEU A 169 8.26 -16.82 -3.86
N LYS A 170 7.30 -17.71 -4.18
CA LYS A 170 6.18 -18.00 -3.30
C LYS A 170 6.64 -18.60 -1.96
N ARG A 171 7.57 -19.56 -1.98
CA ARG A 171 8.16 -20.14 -0.76
C ARG A 171 8.77 -19.07 0.14
N CYS A 172 9.61 -18.19 -0.42
CA CYS A 172 10.17 -17.07 0.32
C CYS A 172 9.09 -16.13 0.89
N ALA A 173 8.00 -15.90 0.15
CA ALA A 173 6.89 -15.08 0.64
C ALA A 173 6.22 -15.71 1.86
N ASP A 174 6.02 -17.04 1.83
CA ASP A 174 5.37 -17.81 2.88
C ASP A 174 6.23 -17.87 4.16
N GLU A 175 7.55 -18.02 4.02
CA GLU A 175 8.49 -17.95 5.15
C GLU A 175 8.47 -16.56 5.82
N LEU A 176 8.46 -15.50 5.01
CA LEU A 176 8.34 -14.12 5.50
C LEU A 176 7.01 -13.87 6.22
N ALA A 177 5.89 -14.39 5.70
CA ALA A 177 4.60 -14.27 6.37
C ALA A 177 4.52 -15.08 7.68
N SER A 178 5.16 -16.25 7.74
CA SER A 178 5.29 -17.01 8.99
C SER A 178 6.11 -16.24 10.03
N THR A 179 7.14 -15.51 9.57
CA THR A 179 7.95 -14.65 10.44
C THR A 179 7.12 -13.49 10.98
N ASP A 180 6.33 -12.81 10.13
CA ASP A 180 5.42 -11.74 10.57
C ASP A 180 4.46 -12.21 11.67
N LEU A 181 3.84 -13.40 11.51
CA LEU A 181 2.92 -13.94 12.50
C LEU A 181 3.61 -14.27 13.83
N SER A 182 4.82 -14.84 13.76
CA SER A 182 5.61 -15.15 14.94
C SER A 182 6.01 -13.88 15.70
N MET A 183 6.41 -12.83 14.96
CA MET A 183 6.77 -11.54 15.54
C MET A 183 5.56 -10.81 16.13
N GLN A 184 4.39 -10.90 15.50
CA GLN A 184 3.13 -10.41 16.06
C GLN A 184 2.82 -11.12 17.39
N THR A 185 2.91 -12.46 17.42
CA THR A 185 2.66 -13.24 18.65
C THR A 185 3.61 -12.83 19.78
N LEU A 186 4.90 -12.63 19.47
CA LEU A 186 5.88 -12.17 20.46
C LEU A 186 5.57 -10.76 20.96
N ARG A 187 5.14 -9.86 20.07
CA ARG A 187 4.67 -8.53 20.46
C ARG A 187 3.53 -8.64 21.46
N ASP A 188 2.49 -9.40 21.13
CA ASP A 188 1.29 -9.53 21.95
C ASP A 188 1.64 -10.05 23.36
N LEU A 189 2.50 -11.06 23.45
CA LEU A 189 2.98 -11.60 24.74
C LEU A 189 3.73 -10.56 25.58
N ILE A 190 4.62 -9.76 24.97
CA ILE A 190 5.38 -8.72 25.68
C ILE A 190 4.43 -7.63 26.21
N PHE A 191 3.38 -7.30 25.47
CA PHE A 191 2.44 -6.26 25.89
C PHE A 191 1.40 -6.76 26.91
N GLU A 192 0.93 -8.00 26.80
CA GLU A 192 0.05 -8.62 27.81
C GLU A 192 0.74 -8.72 29.19
N GLU A 193 2.03 -9.08 29.24
CA GLU A 193 2.79 -9.14 30.50
C GLU A 193 2.94 -7.77 31.18
N ASN A 194 3.06 -6.69 30.40
CA ASN A 194 3.19 -5.34 30.95
C ASN A 194 1.87 -4.81 31.54
N GLU A 195 0.71 -5.20 31.00
CA GLU A 195 -0.60 -4.84 31.56
C GLU A 195 -0.95 -5.66 32.82
N ALA A 196 -0.51 -6.91 32.91
CA ALA A 196 -0.74 -7.77 34.08
C ALA A 196 0.19 -7.48 35.27
N GLY A 197 1.30 -6.76 35.05
CA GLY A 197 2.28 -6.38 36.07
C GLY A 197 2.14 -4.96 36.64
N SER A 198 1.13 -4.19 36.20
CA SER A 198 0.83 -2.81 36.63
C SER A 198 -0.36 -2.76 37.59
#